data_AF-A0A2V9LCW7-F1
#
_entry.id   AF-A0A2V9LCW7-F1
#
_cell.length_a   1.000
_cell.length_b   1.000
_cell.length_c   1.000
_cell.angle_alpha   90.00
_cell.angle_beta   90.00
_cell.angle_gamma   90.00
#
_symmetry.space_group_name_H-M   'P 1'
#
loop_
_entity.id
_entity.type
_entity.pdbx_description
1 polymer ?
#
loop_
_entity_poly.entity_id
_entity_poly.type
_entity_poly.pdbx_seq_one_letter_code
_entity_poly.pdbx_strand_id
1 'polypeptide(L)'
;MADENLNVSKLVLIPALITLGVTVLRLVGELNHWNPSLFNRAAGGGGALIGISWLALVFAVYFAVRLQNEGFGPERAGAAVGYTLLAVAAMIAGIFVFFFFGVHKSMRPMIWVGLAIMAAALWMMRRAWPAYWKVMMAYALWARVPVIVVMFFAIQGHWGTHYDVVPPSGDVWGTDWLRKWLEIGVIPQLFIWIPYTVVLCALLGVIVAAVRKGTRQAHASA
;
A
#
# COMPACT_ATOMS: atom_id res chain seq x y z
N MET A 1 -13.28 10.03 -20.94
CA MET A 1 -14.58 9.39 -21.25
C MET A 1 -14.52 7.85 -21.23
N ALA A 2 -13.36 7.20 -21.08
CA ALA A 2 -13.27 5.73 -20.95
C ALA A 2 -13.51 5.19 -19.52
N ASP A 3 -14.07 5.98 -18.60
CA ASP A 3 -14.10 5.69 -17.16
C ASP A 3 -15.52 5.66 -16.55
N GLU A 4 -16.55 6.04 -17.30
CA GLU A 4 -17.92 6.25 -16.76
C GLU A 4 -18.60 4.95 -16.31
N ASN A 5 -18.15 3.79 -16.78
CA ASN A 5 -18.75 2.49 -16.47
C ASN A 5 -17.92 1.61 -15.52
N LEU A 6 -16.77 2.08 -15.02
CA LEU A 6 -15.94 1.29 -14.12
C LEU A 6 -16.57 1.24 -12.71
N ASN A 7 -17.11 0.09 -12.33
CA ASN A 7 -17.62 -0.12 -10.97
C ASN A 7 -16.49 -0.49 -9.99
N VAL A 8 -15.75 0.53 -9.56
CA VAL A 8 -14.61 0.39 -8.64
C VAL A 8 -15.02 -0.32 -7.35
N SER A 9 -16.15 0.07 -6.74
CA SER A 9 -16.64 -0.50 -5.48
C SER A 9 -16.86 -2.00 -5.57
N LYS A 10 -17.48 -2.49 -6.65
CA LYS A 10 -17.71 -3.91 -6.88
C LYS A 10 -16.39 -4.69 -7.03
N LEU A 11 -15.38 -4.09 -7.66
CA LEU A 11 -14.06 -4.72 -7.83
C LEU A 11 -13.31 -4.83 -6.50
N VAL A 12 -13.36 -3.80 -5.65
CA VAL A 12 -12.56 -3.74 -4.40
C VAL A 12 -13.26 -4.35 -3.20
N LEU A 13 -14.58 -4.53 -3.20
CA LEU A 13 -15.33 -4.99 -2.03
C LEU A 13 -14.80 -6.32 -1.48
N ILE A 14 -14.70 -7.36 -2.32
CA ILE A 14 -14.24 -8.68 -1.88
C ILE A 14 -12.78 -8.61 -1.39
N PRO A 15 -11.82 -8.04 -2.14
CA PRO A 15 -10.47 -7.82 -1.64
C PRO A 15 -10.41 -7.05 -0.31
N ALA A 16 -11.21 -6.01 -0.15
CA ALA A 16 -11.27 -5.23 1.09
C ALA A 16 -11.78 -6.06 2.28
N LEU A 17 -12.82 -6.88 2.08
CA LEU A 17 -13.33 -7.79 3.09
C LEU A 17 -12.32 -8.87 3.48
N ILE A 18 -11.58 -9.43 2.51
CA ILE A 18 -10.51 -10.39 2.79
C ILE A 18 -9.39 -9.71 3.61
N THR A 19 -8.97 -8.51 3.20
CA THR A 19 -7.95 -7.73 3.92
C THR A 19 -8.39 -7.38 5.35
N LEU A 20 -9.66 -7.03 5.54
CA LEU A 20 -10.26 -6.84 6.87
C LEU A 20 -10.20 -8.13 7.69
N GLY A 21 -10.63 -9.26 7.10
CA GLY A 21 -10.58 -10.56 7.76
C GLY A 21 -9.16 -10.95 8.20
N VAL A 22 -8.16 -10.74 7.34
CA VAL A 22 -6.75 -11.00 7.67
C VAL A 22 -6.26 -10.05 8.77
N THR A 23 -6.69 -8.78 8.77
CA THR A 23 -6.34 -7.81 9.82
C THR A 23 -6.92 -8.22 11.16
N VAL A 24 -8.19 -8.63 11.20
CA VAL A 24 -8.85 -9.12 12.42
C VAL A 24 -8.19 -10.41 12.91
N LEU A 25 -7.94 -11.37 12.01
CA LEU A 25 -7.26 -12.62 12.34
C LEU A 25 -5.88 -12.35 12.94
N ARG A 26 -5.13 -11.42 12.35
CA ARG A 26 -3.81 -11.02 12.86
C ARG A 26 -3.92 -10.45 14.27
N LEU A 27 -4.83 -9.50 14.48
CA LEU A 27 -5.07 -8.90 15.79
C LEU A 27 -5.43 -9.96 16.84
N VAL A 28 -6.39 -10.83 16.54
CA VAL A 28 -6.84 -11.90 17.45
C VAL A 28 -5.68 -12.84 17.78
N GLY A 29 -4.87 -13.24 16.80
CA GLY A 29 -3.74 -14.12 17.03
C GLY A 29 -2.65 -13.49 17.90
N GLU A 30 -2.39 -12.20 17.73
CA GLU A 30 -1.44 -11.47 18.59
C GLU A 30 -1.93 -11.33 20.03
N LEU A 31 -3.22 -11.01 20.22
CA LEU A 31 -3.86 -10.93 21.54
C LEU A 31 -3.87 -12.27 22.26
N ASN A 32 -4.04 -13.38 21.54
CA ASN A 32 -4.02 -14.73 22.09
C ASN A 32 -2.61 -15.35 22.14
N HIS A 33 -1.58 -14.57 21.82
CA HIS A 33 -0.18 -15.01 21.84
C HIS A 33 0.06 -16.30 21.03
N TRP A 34 -0.58 -16.40 19.86
CA TRP A 34 -0.33 -17.49 18.92
C TRP A 34 1.10 -17.46 18.39
N ASN A 35 1.46 -18.49 17.61
CA ASN A 35 2.83 -18.70 17.13
C ASN A 35 3.47 -17.42 16.55
N PRO A 36 4.60 -16.92 17.09
CA PRO A 36 5.24 -15.68 16.66
C PRO A 36 5.70 -15.66 15.19
N SER A 37 5.93 -16.81 14.56
CA SER A 37 6.21 -16.87 13.12
C SER A 37 4.99 -16.46 12.27
N LEU A 38 3.78 -16.62 12.82
CA LEU A 38 2.52 -16.27 12.16
C LEU A 38 1.96 -14.94 12.68
N PHE A 39 2.13 -14.63 13.97
CA PHE A 39 1.53 -13.50 14.69
C PHE A 39 2.58 -12.74 15.55
N ASN A 40 3.58 -12.17 14.90
CA ASN A 40 4.66 -11.43 15.58
C ASN A 40 4.20 -10.04 16.02
N ARG A 41 4.49 -9.72 17.29
CA ARG A 41 4.11 -8.47 17.97
C ARG A 41 5.17 -7.37 17.90
N ALA A 42 6.36 -7.64 17.35
CA ALA A 42 7.42 -6.65 17.21
C ALA A 42 7.02 -5.50 16.26
N ALA A 43 7.69 -4.35 16.39
CA ALA A 43 7.50 -3.21 15.49
C ALA A 43 7.58 -3.62 14.02
N GLY A 44 6.67 -3.11 13.19
CA GLY A 44 6.56 -3.49 11.77
C GLY A 44 6.11 -4.93 11.54
N GLY A 45 5.70 -5.65 12.60
CA GLY A 45 5.14 -6.99 12.52
C GLY A 45 6.16 -8.10 12.32
N GLY A 46 7.46 -7.86 12.51
CA GLY A 46 8.52 -8.88 12.62
C GLY A 46 8.62 -9.90 11.49
N GLY A 47 8.13 -9.59 10.29
CA GLY A 47 8.05 -10.53 9.18
C GLY A 47 6.98 -11.63 9.32
N ALA A 48 6.01 -11.46 10.22
CA ALA A 48 4.96 -12.45 10.45
C ALA A 48 4.16 -12.74 9.17
N LEU A 49 3.90 -14.03 8.93
CA LEU A 49 3.27 -14.48 7.69
C LEU A 49 1.83 -13.98 7.53
N ILE A 50 1.04 -13.97 8.61
CA ILE A 50 -0.34 -13.48 8.56
C ILE A 50 -0.27 -11.96 8.58
N GLY A 51 -0.48 -11.33 7.43
CA GLY A 51 -0.41 -9.89 7.26
C GLY A 51 -0.89 -9.45 5.89
N ILE A 52 -1.19 -8.16 5.78
CA ILE A 52 -1.80 -7.60 4.56
C ILE A 52 -0.77 -7.01 3.58
N SER A 53 0.51 -6.96 3.96
CA SER A 53 1.58 -6.38 3.14
C SER A 53 1.77 -7.13 1.83
N TRP A 54 1.92 -8.46 1.88
CA TRP A 54 2.04 -9.30 0.69
C TRP A 54 0.70 -9.52 -0.03
N LEU A 55 -0.42 -9.44 0.69
CA LEU A 55 -1.75 -9.58 0.10
C LEU A 55 -2.04 -8.50 -0.94
N ALA A 56 -1.48 -7.30 -0.76
CA ALA A 56 -1.52 -6.23 -1.75
C ALA A 56 -0.87 -6.61 -3.10
N LEU A 57 0.17 -7.45 -3.10
CA LEU A 57 0.79 -7.96 -4.35
C LEU A 57 -0.16 -8.91 -5.09
N VAL A 58 -0.86 -9.77 -4.35
CA VAL A 58 -1.85 -10.70 -4.93
C VAL A 58 -2.99 -9.90 -5.56
N PHE A 59 -3.53 -8.91 -4.83
CA PHE A 59 -4.64 -8.12 -5.35
C PHE A 59 -4.23 -7.18 -6.49
N ALA A 60 -2.99 -6.70 -6.52
CA ALA A 60 -2.45 -5.97 -7.67
C ALA A 60 -2.58 -6.78 -8.97
N VAL A 61 -2.19 -8.06 -8.95
CA VAL A 61 -2.35 -8.97 -10.09
C VAL A 61 -3.82 -9.20 -10.42
N TYR A 62 -4.65 -9.50 -9.40
CA TYR A 62 -6.08 -9.71 -9.58
C TYR A 62 -6.76 -8.51 -10.28
N PHE A 63 -6.53 -7.29 -9.79
CA PHE A 63 -7.11 -6.08 -10.35
C PHE A 63 -6.63 -5.81 -11.78
N ALA A 64 -5.34 -5.99 -12.05
CA ALA A 64 -4.80 -5.82 -13.40
C ALA A 64 -5.45 -6.79 -14.39
N VAL A 65 -5.62 -8.06 -13.99
CA VAL A 65 -6.26 -9.08 -14.83
C VAL A 65 -7.73 -8.76 -15.08
N ARG A 66 -8.47 -8.41 -14.02
CA ARG A 66 -9.90 -8.03 -14.09
C ARG A 66 -10.13 -6.83 -15.01
N LEU A 67 -9.35 -5.76 -14.83
CA LEU A 67 -9.48 -4.55 -15.65
C LEU A 67 -9.18 -4.81 -17.13
N GLN A 68 -8.15 -5.59 -17.43
CA GLN A 68 -7.87 -5.96 -18.82
C GLN A 68 -8.97 -6.81 -19.46
N ASN A 69 -9.64 -7.67 -18.70
CA ASN A 69 -10.75 -8.47 -19.20
C ASN A 69 -11.99 -7.62 -19.49
N GLU A 70 -12.15 -6.50 -18.77
CA GLU A 70 -13.22 -5.52 -18.95
C GLU A 70 -12.86 -4.42 -19.97
N GLY A 71 -11.74 -4.56 -20.69
CA GLY A 71 -11.31 -3.61 -21.73
C GLY A 71 -10.58 -2.37 -21.18
N PHE A 72 -10.45 -2.22 -19.87
CA PHE A 72 -9.73 -1.14 -19.20
C PHE A 72 -8.23 -1.44 -19.07
N GLY A 73 -7.60 -2.07 -20.07
CA GLY A 73 -6.15 -2.30 -20.08
C GLY A 73 -5.33 -1.02 -20.30
N PRO A 74 -4.01 -1.04 -20.07
CA PRO A 74 -3.16 0.10 -20.40
C PRO A 74 -3.14 0.32 -21.91
N GLU A 75 -3.30 1.59 -22.33
CA GLU A 75 -3.28 1.99 -23.74
C GLU A 75 -1.98 1.54 -24.42
N ARG A 76 -0.84 1.82 -23.78
CA ARG A 76 0.50 1.43 -24.24
C ARG A 76 1.22 0.68 -23.13
N ALA A 77 1.37 -0.64 -23.29
CA ALA A 77 1.97 -1.51 -22.26
C ALA A 77 3.40 -1.07 -21.89
N GLY A 78 4.26 -0.79 -22.88
CA GLY A 78 5.63 -0.33 -22.62
C GLY A 78 5.69 1.01 -21.88
N ALA A 79 4.82 1.96 -22.23
CA ALA A 79 4.75 3.24 -21.52
C ALA A 79 4.24 3.07 -20.09
N ALA A 80 3.24 2.21 -19.87
CA ALA A 80 2.76 1.88 -18.53
C ALA A 80 3.88 1.31 -17.65
N VAL A 81 4.67 0.35 -18.18
CA VAL A 81 5.85 -0.18 -17.47
C VAL A 81 6.85 0.94 -17.14
N GLY A 82 7.21 1.79 -18.11
CA GLY A 82 8.15 2.89 -17.90
C GLY A 82 7.70 3.89 -16.84
N TYR A 83 6.44 4.34 -16.89
CA TYR A 83 5.88 5.24 -15.88
C TYR A 83 5.81 4.59 -14.50
N THR A 84 5.47 3.30 -14.41
CA THR A 84 5.42 2.60 -13.13
C THR A 84 6.81 2.40 -12.52
N LEU A 85 7.83 2.11 -13.34
CA LEU A 85 9.22 2.06 -12.86
C LEU A 85 9.69 3.43 -12.35
N LEU A 86 9.37 4.51 -13.06
CA LEU A 86 9.66 5.87 -12.62
C LEU A 86 8.94 6.20 -11.30
N ALA A 87 7.67 5.79 -11.17
CA ALA A 87 6.91 5.96 -9.94
C ALA A 87 7.54 5.18 -8.77
N VAL A 88 8.00 3.94 -8.99
CA VAL A 88 8.71 3.15 -7.97
C VAL A 88 10.00 3.84 -7.54
N ALA A 89 10.80 4.32 -8.49
CA ALA A 89 12.02 5.06 -8.19
C ALA A 89 11.74 6.33 -7.39
N ALA A 90 10.72 7.10 -7.77
CA ALA A 90 10.26 8.27 -7.03
C ALA A 90 9.79 7.90 -5.63
N MET A 91 9.01 6.83 -5.46
CA MET A 91 8.57 6.37 -4.13
C MET A 91 9.75 6.03 -3.22
N ILE A 92 10.74 5.28 -3.72
CA ILE A 92 11.95 4.92 -2.96
C ILE A 92 12.73 6.18 -2.57
N ALA A 93 12.91 7.11 -3.52
CA ALA A 93 13.56 8.39 -3.24
C ALA A 93 12.80 9.22 -2.19
N GLY A 94 11.47 9.26 -2.26
CA GLY A 94 10.63 9.98 -1.30
C GLY A 94 10.71 9.39 0.11
N ILE A 95 10.66 8.06 0.24
CA ILE A 95 10.85 7.35 1.51
C ILE A 95 12.25 7.63 2.07
N PHE A 96 13.29 7.58 1.23
CA PHE A 96 14.66 7.88 1.63
C PHE A 96 14.81 9.32 2.13
N VAL A 97 14.28 10.29 1.40
CA VAL A 97 14.31 11.71 1.81
C VAL A 97 13.56 11.92 3.12
N PHE A 98 12.37 11.33 3.26
CA PHE A 98 11.55 11.41 4.46
C PHE A 98 12.28 10.88 5.69
N PHE A 99 12.75 9.62 5.64
CA PHE A 99 13.35 8.98 6.82
C PHE A 99 14.76 9.49 7.10
N PHE A 100 15.63 9.55 6.09
CA PHE A 100 17.05 9.80 6.32
C PHE A 100 17.34 11.27 6.58
N PHE A 101 16.75 12.17 5.79
CA PHE A 101 16.97 13.60 5.97
C PHE A 101 15.93 14.22 6.89
N GLY A 102 14.65 13.89 6.71
CA GLY A 102 13.56 14.45 7.50
C GLY A 102 13.61 14.02 8.97
N VAL A 103 13.49 12.70 9.21
CA VAL A 103 13.41 12.13 10.56
C VAL A 103 14.80 12.05 11.21
N HIS A 104 15.74 11.28 10.65
CA HIS A 104 17.02 10.98 11.31
C HIS A 104 17.94 12.20 11.43
N LYS A 105 18.13 12.98 10.35
CA LYS A 105 18.94 14.20 10.39
C LYS A 105 18.20 15.42 10.93
N SER A 106 16.96 15.26 11.39
CA SER A 106 16.12 16.33 11.93
C SER A 106 15.94 17.54 10.99
N MET A 107 16.11 17.36 9.68
CA MET A 107 15.90 18.43 8.70
C MET A 107 14.40 18.53 8.38
N ARG A 108 13.63 19.16 9.27
CA ARG A 108 12.15 19.25 9.19
C ARG A 108 11.59 19.56 7.78
N PRO A 109 12.16 20.46 6.96
CA PRO A 109 11.67 20.69 5.60
C PRO A 109 11.69 19.44 4.70
N MET A 110 12.64 18.52 4.91
CA MET A 110 12.80 17.30 4.11
C MET A 110 11.70 16.28 4.34
N ILE A 111 10.97 16.36 5.46
CA ILE A 111 9.73 15.59 5.66
C ILE A 111 8.75 15.94 4.54
N TRP A 112 8.48 17.23 4.35
CA TRP A 112 7.54 17.71 3.32
C TRP A 112 8.03 17.41 1.90
N VAL A 113 9.33 17.52 1.64
CA VAL A 113 9.92 17.14 0.35
C VAL A 113 9.71 15.65 0.07
N GLY A 114 9.99 14.77 1.04
CA GLY A 114 9.75 13.34 0.90
C GLY A 114 8.28 13.00 0.63
N LEU A 115 7.36 13.63 1.37
CA LEU A 115 5.92 13.49 1.15
C LEU A 115 5.49 13.96 -0.26
N ALA A 116 6.01 15.10 -0.72
CA ALA A 116 5.73 15.63 -2.05
C ALA A 116 6.22 14.69 -3.16
N ILE A 117 7.41 14.09 -3.00
CA ILE A 117 7.94 13.10 -3.94
C ILE A 117 7.05 11.85 -3.97
N MET A 118 6.58 11.36 -2.82
CA MET A 118 5.65 10.21 -2.77
C MET A 118 4.29 10.53 -3.40
N ALA A 119 3.77 11.75 -3.24
CA ALA A 119 2.58 12.20 -3.95
C ALA A 119 2.79 12.26 -5.48
N ALA A 120 3.98 12.70 -5.92
CA ALA A 120 4.36 12.68 -7.33
C ALA A 120 4.42 11.24 -7.88
N ALA A 121 4.90 10.27 -7.11
CA ALA A 121 4.89 8.85 -7.48
C ALA A 121 3.47 8.32 -7.73
N LEU A 122 2.51 8.66 -6.85
CA LEU A 122 1.10 8.32 -7.05
C LEU A 122 0.53 8.95 -8.32
N TRP A 123 0.89 10.20 -8.61
CA TRP A 123 0.48 10.89 -9.83
C TRP A 123 1.08 10.24 -11.09
N MET A 124 2.36 9.85 -11.07
CA MET A 124 3.01 9.12 -12.16
C MET A 124 2.31 7.78 -12.43
N MET A 125 1.93 7.06 -11.38
CA MET A 125 1.18 5.81 -11.51
C MET A 125 -0.21 6.04 -12.15
N ARG A 126 -0.87 7.15 -11.82
CA ARG A 126 -2.13 7.54 -12.49
C ARG A 126 -1.94 7.77 -13.98
N ARG A 127 -0.79 8.32 -14.41
CA ARG A 127 -0.45 8.49 -15.83
C ARG A 127 -0.14 7.14 -16.51
N ALA A 128 0.42 6.18 -15.80
CA ALA A 128 0.71 4.84 -16.33
C ALA A 128 -0.56 4.09 -16.73
N TRP A 129 -1.55 4.06 -15.83
CA TRP A 129 -2.81 3.32 -16.03
C TRP A 129 -3.94 3.89 -15.15
N PRO A 130 -4.75 4.84 -15.64
CA PRO A 130 -5.73 5.57 -14.83
C PRO A 130 -6.77 4.69 -14.12
N ALA A 131 -7.37 3.72 -14.82
CA ALA A 131 -8.37 2.82 -14.24
C ALA A 131 -7.79 1.96 -13.11
N TYR A 132 -6.58 1.42 -13.33
CA TYR A 132 -5.88 0.61 -12.33
C TYR A 132 -5.46 1.44 -11.12
N TRP A 133 -4.99 2.67 -11.33
CA TRP A 133 -4.70 3.60 -10.24
C TRP A 133 -5.94 3.85 -9.37
N LYS A 134 -7.13 4.05 -9.95
CA LYS A 134 -8.37 4.24 -9.17
C LYS A 134 -8.70 3.02 -8.30
N VAL A 135 -8.61 1.83 -8.86
CA VAL A 135 -8.90 0.58 -8.15
C VAL A 135 -7.88 0.35 -7.04
N MET A 136 -6.59 0.51 -7.33
CA MET A 136 -5.52 0.38 -6.34
C MET A 136 -5.63 1.42 -5.23
N MET A 137 -5.99 2.66 -5.56
CA MET A 137 -6.20 3.72 -4.57
C MET A 137 -7.40 3.42 -3.67
N ALA A 138 -8.53 3.03 -4.26
CA ALA A 138 -9.72 2.64 -3.49
C ALA A 138 -9.43 1.45 -2.57
N TYR A 139 -8.77 0.40 -3.09
CA TYR A 139 -8.36 -0.74 -2.29
C TYR A 139 -7.39 -0.34 -1.17
N ALA A 140 -6.38 0.50 -1.47
CA ALA A 140 -5.43 0.96 -0.47
C ALA A 140 -6.15 1.70 0.67
N LEU A 141 -7.05 2.65 0.35
CA LEU A 141 -7.84 3.38 1.35
C LEU A 141 -8.68 2.43 2.22
N TRP A 142 -9.41 1.50 1.59
CA TRP A 142 -10.20 0.49 2.31
C TRP A 142 -9.35 -0.43 3.19
N ALA A 143 -8.12 -0.74 2.78
CA ALA A 143 -7.17 -1.51 3.59
C ALA A 143 -6.61 -0.71 4.78
N ARG A 144 -6.50 0.62 4.68
CA ARG A 144 -5.93 1.46 5.76
C ARG A 144 -6.94 1.81 6.83
N VAL A 145 -8.19 2.06 6.49
CA VAL A 145 -9.20 2.49 7.48
C VAL A 145 -9.30 1.51 8.67
N PRO A 146 -9.44 0.19 8.47
CA PRO A 146 -9.46 -0.75 9.58
C PRO A 146 -8.17 -0.76 10.39
N VAL A 147 -7.01 -0.68 9.75
CA VAL A 147 -5.71 -0.66 10.44
C VAL A 147 -5.56 0.58 11.32
N ILE A 148 -5.91 1.76 10.80
CA ILE A 148 -5.88 3.02 11.56
C ILE A 148 -6.78 2.94 12.79
N VAL A 149 -7.97 2.34 12.64
CA VAL A 149 -8.94 2.14 13.74
C VAL A 149 -8.40 1.13 14.76
N VAL A 150 -7.81 0.02 14.33
CA VAL A 150 -7.18 -0.95 15.24
C VAL A 150 -6.03 -0.30 16.01
N MET A 151 -5.18 0.47 15.33
CA MET A 151 -4.07 1.18 15.96
C MET A 151 -4.55 2.23 16.97
N PHE A 152 -5.69 2.91 16.70
CA PHE A 152 -6.30 3.83 17.66
C PHE A 152 -6.60 3.12 18.99
N PHE A 153 -7.32 1.99 18.94
CA PHE A 153 -7.69 1.26 20.14
C PHE A 153 -6.50 0.54 20.80
N ALA A 154 -5.58 -0.01 20.01
CA ALA A 154 -4.38 -0.67 20.54
C ALA A 154 -3.47 0.31 21.29
N ILE A 155 -3.24 1.51 20.73
CA ILE A 155 -2.40 2.53 21.37
C ILE A 155 -3.06 3.07 22.64
N GLN A 156 -4.37 3.33 22.60
CA GLN A 156 -5.11 3.79 23.78
C GLN A 156 -5.18 2.70 24.88
N GLY A 157 -5.38 1.44 24.48
CA GLY A 157 -5.58 0.31 25.38
C GLY A 157 -4.31 -0.42 25.80
N HIS A 158 -3.15 -0.05 25.26
CA HIS A 158 -1.86 -0.71 25.51
C HIS A 158 -1.93 -2.25 25.33
N TRP A 159 -2.48 -2.70 24.21
CA TRP A 159 -2.74 -4.13 23.96
C TRP A 159 -1.47 -4.99 23.83
N GLY A 160 -0.29 -4.39 23.68
CA GLY A 160 0.98 -5.10 23.52
C GLY A 160 1.06 -5.86 22.20
N THR A 161 0.41 -5.34 21.17
CA THR A 161 0.38 -5.90 19.79
C THR A 161 1.27 -5.07 18.88
N HIS A 162 1.64 -5.55 17.70
CA HIS A 162 2.48 -4.73 16.81
C HIS A 162 1.85 -3.39 16.41
N TYR A 163 0.54 -3.23 16.61
CA TYR A 163 -0.23 -2.01 16.33
C TYR A 163 0.04 -0.87 17.31
N ASP A 164 0.66 -1.12 18.47
CA ASP A 164 0.96 -0.08 19.48
C ASP A 164 2.46 0.09 19.79
N VAL A 165 3.31 -0.69 19.13
CA VAL A 165 4.76 -0.68 19.32
C VAL A 165 5.40 0.45 18.54
N VAL A 166 6.23 1.24 19.23
CA VAL A 166 7.01 2.32 18.62
C VAL A 166 8.13 1.75 17.74
N PRO A 167 8.58 2.48 16.70
CA PRO A 167 9.74 2.09 15.91
C PRO A 167 10.96 1.82 16.81
N PRO A 168 11.84 0.87 16.46
CA PRO A 168 13.02 0.54 17.26
C PRO A 168 13.99 1.71 17.48
N SER A 169 13.95 2.75 16.62
CA SER A 169 14.78 3.94 16.80
C SER A 169 14.36 4.79 18.01
N GLY A 170 13.14 4.60 18.53
CA GLY A 170 12.60 5.39 19.64
C GLY A 170 12.22 6.82 19.26
N ASP A 171 12.37 7.21 18.00
CA ASP A 171 12.06 8.55 17.51
C ASP A 171 10.54 8.70 17.34
N VAL A 172 9.88 9.17 18.40
CA VAL A 172 8.48 9.60 18.39
C VAL A 172 8.39 11.06 18.81
N TRP A 173 7.64 11.87 18.06
CA TRP A 173 7.38 13.29 18.27
C TRP A 173 6.51 13.59 19.49
N GLY A 174 5.77 12.60 20.02
CA GLY A 174 4.95 12.76 21.23
C GLY A 174 4.74 11.47 22.01
N THR A 175 4.66 11.60 23.34
CA THR A 175 4.43 10.48 24.27
C THR A 175 2.98 10.31 24.69
N ASP A 176 2.12 11.32 24.47
CA ASP A 176 0.68 11.15 24.66
C ASP A 176 0.06 10.27 23.57
N TRP A 177 -0.99 9.55 23.94
CA TRP A 177 -1.59 8.51 23.10
C TRP A 177 -2.11 9.07 21.76
N LEU A 178 -2.62 10.31 21.72
CA LEU A 178 -3.21 10.90 20.52
C LEU A 178 -2.13 11.29 19.53
N ARG A 179 -1.06 11.97 19.99
CA ARG A 179 0.09 12.29 19.14
C ARG A 179 0.79 11.04 18.65
N LYS A 180 0.99 10.05 19.54
CA LYS A 180 1.53 8.74 19.14
C LYS A 180 0.68 8.10 18.05
N TRP A 181 -0.64 8.07 18.21
CA TRP A 181 -1.55 7.52 17.19
C TRP A 181 -1.49 8.28 15.85
N LEU A 182 -1.46 9.62 15.86
CA LEU A 182 -1.29 10.40 14.64
C LEU A 182 0.03 10.06 13.94
N GLU A 183 1.11 9.95 14.71
CA GLU A 183 2.45 9.75 14.20
C GLU A 183 2.70 8.34 13.68
N ILE A 184 2.43 7.29 14.46
CA ILE A 184 2.73 5.91 14.05
C ILE A 184 1.53 5.23 13.40
N GLY A 185 0.32 5.66 13.73
CA GLY A 185 -0.94 5.05 13.29
C GLY A 185 -1.55 5.68 12.04
N VAL A 186 -1.44 6.99 11.84
CA VAL A 186 -2.07 7.67 10.68
C VAL A 186 -1.04 7.97 9.60
N ILE A 187 0.05 8.66 9.93
CA ILE A 187 1.01 9.16 8.94
C ILE A 187 1.60 8.02 8.08
N PRO A 188 2.16 6.92 8.64
CA PRO A 188 2.65 5.81 7.85
C PRO A 188 1.57 5.16 6.98
N GLN A 189 0.34 5.04 7.48
CA GLN A 189 -0.74 4.40 6.73
C GLN A 189 -1.08 5.20 5.48
N LEU A 190 -1.11 6.53 5.57
CA LEU A 190 -1.44 7.40 4.44
C LEU A 190 -0.26 7.65 3.50
N PHE A 191 0.95 7.83 4.04
CA PHE A 191 2.08 8.33 3.25
C PHE A 191 3.12 7.28 2.91
N ILE A 192 3.13 6.12 3.56
CA ILE A 192 4.04 5.01 3.22
C ILE A 192 3.24 3.87 2.63
N TRP A 193 2.20 3.42 3.34
CA TRP A 193 1.48 2.21 2.97
C TRP A 193 0.53 2.38 1.78
N ILE A 194 -0.01 3.60 1.52
CA ILE A 194 -0.76 3.86 0.28
C ILE A 194 0.20 3.86 -0.93
N PRO A 195 1.31 4.64 -0.97
CA PRO A 195 2.28 4.54 -2.06
C PRO A 195 2.83 3.12 -2.26
N TYR A 196 3.18 2.41 -1.18
CA TYR A 196 3.59 1.01 -1.25
C TYR A 196 2.59 0.16 -2.03
N THR A 197 1.29 0.23 -1.69
CA THR A 197 0.26 -0.54 -2.38
C THR A 197 0.04 -0.05 -3.81
N VAL A 198 -0.13 1.25 -4.02
CA VAL A 198 -0.55 1.82 -5.30
C VAL A 198 0.59 1.85 -6.33
N VAL A 199 1.85 1.89 -5.89
CA VAL A 199 3.01 2.03 -6.78
C VAL A 199 3.83 0.75 -6.80
N LEU A 200 4.36 0.33 -5.66
CA LEU A 200 5.28 -0.83 -5.61
C LEU A 200 4.54 -2.13 -5.91
N CYS A 201 3.42 -2.41 -5.22
CA CYS A 201 2.67 -3.63 -5.53
C CYS A 201 2.06 -3.57 -6.94
N ALA A 202 1.68 -2.38 -7.39
CA ALA A 202 1.09 -2.18 -8.70
C ALA A 202 2.02 -2.55 -9.87
N LEU A 203 3.34 -2.44 -9.68
CA LEU A 203 4.34 -2.88 -10.66
C LEU A 203 4.09 -4.31 -11.12
N LEU A 204 3.78 -5.23 -10.22
CA LEU A 204 3.52 -6.62 -10.55
C LEU A 204 2.29 -6.75 -11.48
N GLY A 205 1.21 -6.03 -11.18
CA GLY A 205 0.02 -6.01 -12.03
C GLY A 205 0.28 -5.38 -13.41
N VAL A 206 1.11 -4.34 -13.49
CA VAL A 206 1.51 -3.70 -14.76
C VAL A 206 2.34 -4.67 -15.62
N ILE A 207 3.28 -5.40 -15.01
CA ILE A 207 4.08 -6.42 -15.71
C ILE A 207 3.17 -7.52 -16.25
N VAL A 208 2.27 -8.07 -15.42
CA VAL A 208 1.30 -9.08 -15.86
C VAL A 208 0.45 -8.56 -17.01
N ALA A 209 -0.02 -7.32 -16.92
CA ALA A 209 -0.81 -6.71 -17.98
C ALA A 209 -0.02 -6.56 -19.29
N ALA A 210 1.24 -6.15 -19.21
CA ALA A 210 2.11 -6.02 -20.38
C ALA A 210 2.36 -7.37 -21.07
N VAL A 211 2.71 -8.41 -20.30
CA VAL A 211 2.92 -9.77 -20.81
C VAL A 211 1.66 -10.29 -21.50
N ARG A 212 0.49 -10.19 -20.86
CA ARG A 212 -0.79 -10.66 -21.44
C ARG A 212 -1.13 -9.95 -22.76
N LYS A 213 -0.85 -8.64 -22.85
CA LYS A 213 -1.08 -7.87 -24.08
C LYS A 213 -0.14 -8.35 -25.20
N GLY A 214 1.14 -8.57 -24.90
CA GLY A 214 2.12 -9.09 -25.86
C GLY A 214 1.76 -10.48 -26.37
N THR A 215 1.38 -11.42 -25.49
CA THR A 215 0.96 -12.77 -25.88
C THR A 215 -0.27 -12.75 -26.81
N ARG A 216 -1.28 -11.93 -26.50
CA ARG A 216 -2.47 -11.78 -27.36
C ARG A 216 -2.14 -11.24 -28.74
N GLN A 217 -1.21 -10.29 -28.83
CA GLN A 217 -0.77 -9.72 -30.11
C GLN A 217 0.05 -10.71 -30.95
N ALA A 218 0.87 -11.54 -30.30
CA ALA A 218 1.61 -12.60 -30.98
C ALA A 218 0.67 -13.66 -31.57
N HIS A 219 -0.33 -14.12 -30.81
CA HIS A 219 -1.31 -15.09 -31.31
C HIS A 219 -2.22 -14.56 -32.42
N ALA A 220 -2.49 -13.25 -32.45
CA ALA A 220 -3.30 -12.64 -33.50
C ALA A 220 -2.52 -12.44 -34.82
N SER A 221 -1.19 -12.49 -34.76
CA SER A 221 -0.29 -12.29 -35.92
C SER A 221 0.22 -13.62 -36.50
N ALA A 222 -0.15 -14.76 -35.92
CA ALA A 222 0.24 -16.12 -36.33
C ALA A 222 -0.95 -16.82 -36.99
#